data_AF-A0A433QX64-F1
#
_entry.id   AF-A0A433QX64-F1
#
_cell.length_a   1.000
_cell.length_b   1.000
_cell.length_c   1.000
_cell.angle_alpha   90.00
_cell.angle_beta   90.00
_cell.angle_gamma   90.00
#
_symmetry.space_group_name_H-M   'P 1'
#
loop_
_entity.id
_entity.type
_entity.pdbx_description
1 polymer ?
#
loop_
_entity_poly.entity_id
_entity_poly.type
_entity_poly.pdbx_seq_one_letter_code
_entity_poly.pdbx_strand_id
1 'polypeptide(L)'
;MNLEGICENLSCKAYNKRIIHLWGRRDFDFVYDQHKCVCPICDRFVDPIACAFARTWWKFSGTKIPGGGRWAEDVNSTWRYAGDAHHKFDETLSGSVG
;
A
#
# COMPACT_ATOMS: atom_id res chain seq x y z
N MET A 1 -3.38 1.96 9.86
CA MET A 1 -2.74 1.80 8.54
C MET A 1 -3.26 2.90 7.64
N ASN A 2 -2.36 3.50 6.87
CA ASN A 2 -2.67 4.45 5.82
C ASN A 2 -2.19 3.86 4.50
N LEU A 3 -2.94 4.10 3.43
CA LEU A 3 -2.58 3.71 2.08
C LEU A 3 -2.14 4.97 1.34
N GLU A 4 -1.05 4.88 0.60
CA GLU A 4 -0.53 5.97 -0.23
C GLU A 4 -0.77 5.64 -1.70
N GLY A 5 -1.07 6.66 -2.49
CA GLY A 5 -1.32 6.55 -3.93
C GLY A 5 -1.12 7.89 -4.63
N ILE A 6 -1.15 7.90 -5.96
CA ILE A 6 -1.07 9.14 -6.76
C ILE A 6 -2.45 9.41 -7.38
N CYS A 7 -2.96 10.63 -7.24
CA CYS A 7 -4.20 10.99 -7.92
C CYS A 7 -3.93 11.33 -9.38
N GLU A 8 -4.56 10.59 -10.30
CA GLU A 8 -4.41 10.76 -11.75
C GLU A 8 -5.51 11.62 -12.39
N ASN A 9 -6.46 12.11 -11.59
CA ASN A 9 -7.54 12.94 -12.09
C ASN A 9 -7.04 14.37 -12.38
N LEU A 10 -6.91 14.72 -13.66
CA LEU A 10 -6.45 16.04 -14.13
C LEU A 10 -7.21 17.25 -13.55
N SER A 11 -8.49 17.09 -13.23
CA SER A 11 -9.30 18.18 -12.63
C SER A 11 -9.17 18.30 -11.11
N CYS A 12 -8.49 17.36 -10.46
CA CYS A 12 -8.33 17.35 -9.02
C CYS A 12 -7.17 18.26 -8.57
N LYS A 13 -7.35 18.96 -7.45
CA LYS A 13 -6.26 19.74 -6.80
C LYS A 13 -5.06 18.87 -6.38
N ALA A 14 -5.29 17.57 -6.20
CA ALA A 14 -4.27 16.57 -5.92
C ALA A 14 -3.71 15.88 -7.17
N TYR A 15 -4.03 16.33 -8.39
CA TYR A 15 -3.46 15.75 -9.60
C TYR A 15 -1.93 15.66 -9.51
N ASN A 16 -1.41 14.46 -9.77
CA ASN A 16 0.01 14.11 -9.71
C ASN A 16 0.66 14.36 -8.33
N LYS A 17 -0.14 14.40 -7.26
CA LYS A 17 0.32 14.48 -5.88
C LYS A 17 0.03 13.18 -5.15
N ARG A 18 0.90 12.88 -4.20
CA ARG A 18 0.69 11.77 -3.27
C ARG A 18 -0.46 12.09 -2.34
N ILE A 19 -1.43 11.19 -2.28
CA ILE A 19 -2.55 11.23 -1.35
C ILE A 19 -2.34 10.20 -0.25
N ILE A 20 -2.99 10.43 0.89
CA ILE A 20 -3.04 9.50 2.00
C ILE A 20 -4.50 9.10 2.18
N HIS A 21 -4.80 7.83 1.95
CA HIS A 21 -6.10 7.24 2.22
C HIS A 21 -6.07 6.59 3.62
N LEU A 22 -6.90 7.10 4.53
CA LEU A 22 -6.95 6.65 5.91
C LEU A 22 -7.75 5.34 6.03
N TRP A 23 -7.07 4.21 5.84
CA TRP A 23 -7.72 2.89 5.88
C TRP A 23 -8.11 2.44 7.28
N GLY A 24 -7.36 2.84 8.31
CA GLY A 24 -7.62 2.51 9.70
C GLY A 24 -6.94 1.22 10.18
N ARG A 25 -7.42 0.65 11.29
CA ARG A 25 -6.88 -0.57 11.90
C ARG A 25 -7.69 -1.79 11.47
N ARG A 26 -7.42 -2.27 10.27
CA ARG A 26 -8.04 -3.45 9.67
C ARG A 26 -7.13 -4.01 8.58
N ASP A 27 -7.44 -5.20 8.11
CA ASP A 27 -6.73 -5.83 7.01
C ASP A 27 -7.00 -5.09 5.69
N PHE A 28 -6.04 -5.17 4.77
CA PHE A 28 -6.17 -4.64 3.42
C PHE A 28 -5.61 -5.68 2.46
N ASP A 29 -6.42 -6.03 1.47
CA ASP A 29 -6.02 -6.91 0.38
C ASP A 29 -5.91 -6.11 -0.93
N PHE A 30 -4.73 -6.12 -1.55
CA PHE A 30 -4.48 -5.36 -2.78
C PHE A 30 -5.37 -5.79 -3.95
N VAL A 31 -5.92 -7.00 -3.96
CA VAL A 31 -6.83 -7.48 -5.01
C VAL A 31 -8.28 -7.16 -4.64
N TYR A 32 -8.71 -7.50 -3.43
CA TYR A 32 -10.11 -7.38 -3.02
C TYR A 32 -10.49 -5.97 -2.60
N ASP A 33 -9.59 -5.18 -2.00
CA ASP A 33 -9.91 -3.89 -1.40
C ASP A 33 -9.45 -2.68 -2.21
N GLN A 34 -8.60 -2.84 -3.23
CA GLN A 34 -8.07 -1.73 -4.02
C GLN A 34 -9.16 -0.77 -4.52
N HIS A 35 -10.32 -1.29 -4.94
CA HIS A 35 -11.43 -0.49 -5.46
C HIS A 35 -11.98 0.53 -4.45
N LYS A 36 -11.68 0.37 -3.16
CA LYS A 36 -12.06 1.28 -2.07
C LYS A 36 -11.02 2.39 -1.86
N CYS A 37 -9.85 2.30 -2.47
CA CYS A 37 -8.81 3.33 -2.45
C CYS A 37 -9.22 4.47 -3.35
N VAL A 38 -9.68 5.56 -2.74
CA VAL A 38 -10.11 6.76 -3.45
C VAL A 38 -9.35 8.00 -2.98
N CYS A 39 -9.18 8.94 -3.90
CA CYS A 39 -8.63 10.26 -3.62
C CYS A 39 -9.58 11.02 -2.67
N PRO A 40 -9.13 11.50 -1.50
CA PRO A 40 -10.00 12.19 -0.54
C PRO A 40 -10.48 13.58 -0.99
N ILE A 41 -10.02 14.06 -2.16
CA ILE A 41 -10.41 15.35 -2.72
C ILE A 41 -11.43 15.21 -3.85
N CYS A 42 -11.36 14.14 -4.63
CA CYS A 42 -12.20 13.99 -5.83
C CYS A 42 -12.93 12.64 -5.92
N ASP A 43 -12.79 11.79 -4.90
CA ASP A 43 -13.41 10.47 -4.75
C ASP A 43 -13.18 9.49 -5.92
N ARG A 44 -12.28 9.81 -6.84
CA ARG A 44 -11.87 8.89 -7.89
C ARG A 44 -10.92 7.83 -7.34
N PHE A 45 -11.01 6.65 -7.93
CA PHE A 45 -10.10 5.54 -7.68
C PHE A 45 -8.64 5.99 -7.79
N VAL A 46 -7.81 5.48 -6.88
CA VAL A 46 -6.37 5.69 -6.81
C VAL A 46 -5.73 4.34 -6.56
N ASP A 47 -4.78 3.98 -7.42
CA ASP A 47 -3.99 2.77 -7.24
C ASP A 47 -3.08 2.90 -5.99
N PRO A 48 -3.23 2.02 -4.98
CA PRO A 48 -2.41 2.07 -3.78
C PRO A 48 -1.00 1.53 -4.04
N ILE A 49 0.01 2.40 -3.90
CA ILE A 49 1.42 2.06 -4.15
C ILE A 49 2.16 1.62 -2.89
N ALA A 50 1.71 2.05 -1.71
CA ALA A 50 2.38 1.72 -0.46
C ALA A 50 1.42 1.74 0.73
N CYS A 51 1.77 0.97 1.77
CA CYS A 51 1.13 1.00 3.07
C CYS A 51 2.07 1.65 4.10
N ALA A 52 1.47 2.37 5.06
CA ALA A 52 2.18 2.90 6.20
C ALA A 52 1.48 2.60 7.52
N PHE A 53 2.28 2.30 8.53
CA PHE A 53 1.84 1.87 9.85
C PHE A 53 2.43 2.78 10.93
N ALA A 54 1.61 3.16 11.91
CA ALA A 54 2.04 3.94 13.07
C ALA A 54 1.20 3.50 14.30
N ARG A 55 1.85 3.37 15.46
CA ARG A 55 1.25 2.99 16.76
C ARG A 55 0.33 1.77 16.67
N THR A 56 0.79 0.75 15.96
CA THR A 56 0.06 -0.51 15.76
C THR A 56 1.03 -1.67 15.55
N TRP A 57 0.57 -2.87 15.89
CA TRP A 57 1.17 -4.11 15.41
C TRP A 57 0.72 -4.38 13.99
N TRP A 58 1.61 -4.90 13.15
CA TRP A 58 1.31 -5.25 11.78
C TRP A 58 2.12 -6.47 11.34
N LYS A 59 1.62 -7.15 10.32
CA LYS A 59 2.30 -8.20 9.55
C LYS A 59 1.80 -8.14 8.11
N PHE A 60 2.49 -8.80 7.20
CA PHE A 60 2.01 -9.00 5.84
C PHE A 60 2.19 -10.45 5.39
N SER A 61 1.43 -10.83 4.37
CA SER A 61 1.58 -12.07 3.62
C SER A 61 1.22 -11.78 2.17
N GLY A 62 1.96 -12.37 1.24
CA GLY A 62 1.68 -12.24 -0.18
C GLY A 62 2.60 -13.15 -0.98
N THR A 63 2.51 -13.03 -2.29
CA THR A 63 3.34 -13.79 -3.22
C THR A 63 4.16 -12.80 -4.04
N LYS A 64 5.47 -13.00 -4.08
CA LYS A 64 6.42 -12.20 -4.86
C LYS A 64 6.74 -12.95 -6.15
N ILE A 65 6.64 -12.27 -7.29
CA ILE A 65 7.01 -12.83 -8.59
C ILE A 65 8.37 -12.23 -8.97
N PRO A 66 9.48 -12.98 -8.87
CA PRO A 66 10.78 -12.45 -9.24
C PRO A 66 10.88 -12.31 -10.77
N GLY A 67 11.51 -11.23 -11.25
CA GLY A 67 11.81 -11.08 -12.67
C GLY A 67 12.71 -12.20 -13.22
N GLY A 68 12.68 -12.40 -14.54
CA GLY A 68 13.59 -13.32 -15.24
C GLY A 68 13.16 -14.79 -15.26
N GLY A 69 11.85 -15.07 -15.24
CA GLY A 69 11.32 -16.44 -15.41
C GLY A 69 11.45 -17.33 -14.17
N ARG A 70 11.67 -16.74 -12.99
CA ARG A 70 11.69 -17.48 -11.72
C ARG A 70 10.27 -17.75 -11.24
N TRP A 71 10.11 -18.83 -10.47
CA TRP A 71 8.83 -19.18 -9.84
C TRP A 71 8.44 -18.15 -8.79
N ALA A 72 7.13 -17.99 -8.60
CA ALA A 72 6.57 -17.15 -7.56
C ALA A 72 6.92 -17.72 -6.18
N GLU A 73 7.26 -16.83 -5.24
CA GLU A 73 7.64 -17.18 -3.88
C GLU A 73 6.66 -16.57 -2.88
N ASP A 74 6.16 -17.36 -1.94
CA ASP A 74 5.35 -16.84 -0.84
C ASP A 74 6.23 -16.09 0.16
N VAL A 75 5.84 -14.85 0.46
CA VAL A 75 6.52 -13.96 1.39
C VAL A 75 5.56 -13.62 2.52
N ASN A 76 6.01 -13.84 3.75
CA ASN A 76 5.26 -13.51 4.95
C ASN A 76 6.19 -12.88 5.99
N SER A 77 5.61 -12.10 6.89
CA SER A 77 6.34 -11.51 8.01
C SER A 77 5.83 -12.02 9.35
N THR A 78 6.70 -11.94 10.35
CA THR A 78 6.28 -11.96 11.75
C THR A 78 5.58 -10.64 12.12
N TRP A 79 4.80 -10.67 13.20
CA TRP A 79 4.23 -9.46 13.79
C TRP A 79 5.34 -8.52 14.26
N ARG A 80 5.21 -7.23 13.93
CA ARG A 80 6.15 -6.19 14.33
C ARG A 80 5.37 -4.97 14.82
N TYR A 81 5.88 -4.31 15.86
CA TYR A 81 5.30 -3.05 16.33
C TYR A 81 5.89 -1.89 15.54
N ALA A 82 5.03 -1.04 14.97
CA ALA A 82 5.44 0.10 14.15
C ALA A 82 6.01 1.28 14.95
N GLY A 83 5.97 1.28 16.29
CA GLY A 83 6.39 2.44 17.07
C GLY A 83 5.62 3.73 16.69
N ASP A 84 6.23 4.88 16.93
CA ASP A 84 5.65 6.20 16.58
C ASP A 84 6.02 6.68 15.17
N ALA A 85 6.92 5.98 14.48
CA ALA A 85 7.40 6.40 13.17
C ALA A 85 6.46 5.92 12.05
N HIS A 86 6.30 6.76 11.02
CA HIS A 86 5.65 6.38 9.77
C HIS A 86 6.59 5.44 9.01
N HIS A 87 6.45 4.14 9.22
CA HIS A 87 7.20 3.15 8.45
C HIS A 87 6.55 3.01 7.08
N LYS A 88 7.25 3.45 6.03
CA LYS A 88 6.90 3.08 4.67
C LYS A 88 7.19 1.61 4.45
N PHE A 89 6.28 0.93 3.76
CA PHE A 89 6.60 -0.32 3.10
C PHE A 89 7.78 -0.08 2.14
N ASP A 90 8.88 -0.77 2.37
CA ASP A 90 10.10 -0.65 1.57
C ASP A 90 10.10 -1.73 0.47
N GLU A 91 9.91 -1.30 -0.77
CA GLU A 91 9.92 -2.13 -1.98
C GLU A 91 11.24 -2.91 -2.16
N THR A 92 12.33 -2.53 -1.49
CA THR A 92 13.61 -3.26 -1.55
C THR A 92 13.63 -4.52 -0.67
N LEU A 93 12.75 -4.62 0.34
CA LEU A 93 12.61 -5.80 1.19
C LEU A 93 11.63 -6.84 0.62
N SER A 94 10.75 -6.42 -0.29
CA SER A 94 9.77 -7.26 -0.95
C SER A 94 9.68 -6.82 -2.40
N GLY A 95 10.46 -7.49 -3.24
CA GLY A 95 10.66 -7.07 -4.62
C GLY A 95 9.38 -6.99 -5.45
N SER A 96 9.59 -6.34 -6.59
CA SER A 96 8.63 -5.80 -7.54
C SER A 96 7.29 -6.55 -7.63
N VAL A 97 6.20 -5.82 -7.38
CA VAL A 97 4.90 -6.15 -7.96
C VAL A 97 4.91 -5.53 -9.35
N GLY A 98 4.99 -6.37 -10.37
CA GLY A 98 4.88 -5.99 -11.78
C GLY A 98 3.47 -6.16 -12.30
#